data_AF-A0A2X3GR67-F1
#
_entry.id   AF-A0A2X3GR67-F1
#
_cell.length_a   1.000
_cell.length_b   1.000
_cell.length_c   1.000
_cell.angle_alpha   90.00
_cell.angle_beta   90.00
_cell.angle_gamma   90.00
#
_symmetry.space_group_name_H-M   'P 1'
#
loop_
_entity.id
_entity.type
_entity.pdbx_description
1 polymer ?
#
loop_
_entity_poly.entity_id
_entity_poly.type
_entity_poly.pdbx_seq_one_letter_code
_entity_poly.pdbx_strand_id
1 'polypeptide(L)'
;MATCRLGFETEEWGISVNHEMETTMPGIYACGDVACYPRKIRIIQAGLHEGPIAINSAKKYLDPKAAPEAMVSTHHEHFMN
;
A
#
# COMPACT_ATOMS: atom_id res chain seq x y z
N MET A 1 -18.16 9.12 5.96
CA MET A 1 -16.69 9.18 5.89
C MET A 1 -16.28 10.65 5.85
N ALA A 2 -15.18 11.00 6.50
CA ALA A 2 -14.67 12.38 6.49
C ALA A 2 -13.58 12.52 5.42
N THR A 3 -13.40 13.71 4.85
CA THR A 3 -12.33 13.97 3.88
C THR A 3 -11.29 14.89 4.51
N CYS A 4 -10.01 14.53 4.44
CA CYS A 4 -8.94 15.39 4.97
C CYS A 4 -8.63 16.54 3.99
N ARG A 5 -7.81 17.52 4.41
CA ARG A 5 -7.44 18.67 3.56
C ARG A 5 -6.74 18.29 2.25
N LEU A 6 -6.15 17.09 2.20
CA LEU A 6 -5.47 16.56 1.01
C LEU A 6 -6.42 15.83 0.06
N GLY A 7 -7.71 15.70 0.39
CA GLY A 7 -8.72 15.07 -0.47
C GLY A 7 -8.93 13.57 -0.22
N PHE A 8 -8.20 12.95 0.70
CA PHE A 8 -8.36 11.54 1.02
C PHE A 8 -9.62 11.28 1.84
N GLU A 9 -10.33 10.19 1.53
CA GLU A 9 -11.31 9.65 2.46
C GLU A 9 -10.60 9.09 3.69
N THR A 10 -11.16 9.44 4.84
CA THR A 10 -10.65 9.12 6.15
C THR A 10 -11.74 8.51 7.04
N GLU A 11 -11.29 7.60 7.87
CA GLU A 11 -11.99 7.01 8.99
C GLU A 11 -11.40 7.53 10.31
N GLU A 12 -11.92 7.06 11.43
CA GLU A 12 -11.49 7.48 12.78
C GLU A 12 -9.97 7.43 12.97
N TRP A 13 -9.31 6.46 12.31
CA TRP A 13 -7.91 6.14 12.59
C TRP A 13 -6.95 6.34 11.41
N GLY A 14 -7.40 6.91 10.28
CA GLY A 14 -6.51 7.10 9.14
C GLY A 14 -7.20 7.21 7.79
N ILE A 15 -6.43 7.02 6.72
CA ILE A 15 -6.88 7.04 5.34
C ILE A 15 -7.48 5.69 4.97
N SER A 16 -8.70 5.69 4.46
CA SER A 16 -9.36 4.49 3.98
C SER A 16 -8.63 3.94 2.76
N VAL A 17 -8.36 2.63 2.76
CA VAL A 17 -7.71 1.93 1.65
C VAL A 17 -8.46 0.65 1.26
N ASN A 18 -8.31 0.24 -0.01
CA ASN A 18 -8.78 -1.05 -0.50
C ASN A 18 -7.76 -2.17 -0.23
N HIS A 19 -8.01 -3.39 -0.74
CA HIS A 19 -7.12 -4.54 -0.56
C HIS A 19 -5.77 -4.43 -1.29
N GLU A 20 -5.64 -3.50 -2.24
CA GLU A 20 -4.41 -3.16 -2.95
C GLU A 20 -3.63 -2.02 -2.26
N MET A 21 -4.10 -1.59 -1.08
CA MET A 21 -3.60 -0.42 -0.32
C MET A 21 -3.81 0.92 -1.04
N GLU A 22 -4.68 0.97 -2.05
CA GLU A 22 -5.02 2.19 -2.78
C GLU A 22 -6.02 3.03 -1.98
N THR A 23 -5.79 4.34 -1.95
CA THR A 23 -6.73 5.30 -1.38
C THR A 23 -7.89 5.58 -2.35
N THR A 24 -8.82 6.45 -1.99
CA THR A 24 -9.86 6.91 -2.93
C THR A 24 -9.35 7.83 -4.04
N MET A 25 -8.09 8.28 -3.94
CA MET A 25 -7.42 9.03 -5.00
C MET A 25 -6.57 8.08 -5.84
N PRO A 26 -6.86 7.93 -7.15
CA PRO A 26 -6.13 7.02 -8.02
C PRO A 26 -4.63 7.31 -8.04
N GLY A 27 -3.83 6.25 -7.93
CA GLY A 27 -2.36 6.34 -7.93
C GLY A 27 -1.74 6.81 -6.61
N ILE A 28 -2.54 7.03 -5.57
CA ILE A 28 -2.04 7.27 -4.20
C ILE A 28 -2.38 6.06 -3.31
N TYR A 29 -1.36 5.57 -2.61
CA TYR A 29 -1.41 4.39 -1.76
C TYR A 29 -0.99 4.74 -0.34
N ALA A 30 -1.49 4.00 0.64
CA ALA A 30 -1.15 4.19 2.06
C ALA A 30 -0.94 2.85 2.76
N CYS A 31 0.06 2.78 3.63
CA CYS A 31 0.39 1.59 4.43
C CYS A 31 0.90 2.00 5.82
N GLY A 32 0.97 1.05 6.75
CA GLY A 32 1.35 1.30 8.14
C GLY A 32 0.21 1.92 8.94
N ASP A 33 0.54 2.63 10.03
CA ASP A 33 -0.45 3.16 10.98
C ASP A 33 -1.48 4.12 10.37
N VAL A 34 -1.15 4.75 9.23
CA VAL A 34 -2.04 5.68 8.53
C VAL A 34 -3.12 4.96 7.71
N ALA A 35 -2.93 3.71 7.30
CA ALA A 35 -3.92 2.98 6.51
C ALA A 35 -5.08 2.49 7.39
N CYS A 36 -6.31 2.56 6.89
CA CYS A 36 -7.52 2.12 7.57
C CYS A 36 -8.33 1.19 6.67
N TYR A 37 -8.69 0.03 7.22
CA TYR A 37 -9.55 -0.97 6.59
C TYR A 37 -10.11 -1.91 7.68
N PRO A 38 -11.20 -2.65 7.41
CA PRO A 38 -11.85 -3.48 8.42
C PRO A 38 -10.91 -4.49 9.06
N ARG A 39 -10.91 -4.51 10.41
CA ARG A 39 -10.11 -5.43 11.25
C ARG A 39 -8.59 -5.28 11.12
N LYS A 40 -8.09 -4.10 10.72
CA LYS A 40 -6.65 -3.81 10.75
C LYS A 40 -6.11 -3.94 12.18
N ILE A 41 -5.05 -4.74 12.32
CA ILE A 41 -4.26 -4.82 13.55
C ILE A 41 -3.11 -3.81 13.44
N ARG A 42 -3.09 -2.80 14.31
CA ARG A 42 -2.13 -1.68 14.26
C ARG A 42 -0.81 -2.06 14.92
N ILE A 43 -0.01 -2.82 14.20
CA ILE A 43 1.31 -3.30 14.63
C ILE A 43 2.33 -3.16 13.50
N ILE A 44 3.62 -3.11 13.84
CA ILE A 44 4.72 -3.00 12.88
C ILE A 44 4.65 -4.09 11.80
N GLN A 45 4.31 -5.34 12.19
CA GLN A 45 4.20 -6.45 11.26
C GLN A 45 3.11 -6.25 10.19
N ALA A 46 2.00 -5.58 10.53
CA ALA A 46 0.96 -5.26 9.56
C ALA A 46 1.49 -4.27 8.53
N GLY A 47 2.19 -3.21 8.98
CA GLY A 47 2.86 -2.28 8.06
C GLY A 47 3.88 -2.95 7.14
N LEU A 48 4.65 -3.92 7.63
CA LEU A 48 5.59 -4.71 6.81
C LEU A 48 4.88 -5.61 5.79
N HIS A 49 3.64 -6.02 6.04
CA HIS A 49 2.82 -6.76 5.10
C HIS A 49 2.17 -5.84 4.05
N GLU A 50 1.69 -4.68 4.48
CA GLU A 50 0.98 -3.70 3.65
C GLU A 50 1.92 -2.96 2.68
N GLY A 51 3.13 -2.61 3.12
CA GLY A 51 4.10 -1.85 2.32
C GLY A 51 4.42 -2.49 0.97
N PRO A 52 4.79 -3.78 0.92
CA PRO A 52 4.99 -4.50 -0.34
C PRO A 52 3.76 -4.49 -1.25
N ILE A 53 2.55 -4.66 -0.70
CA ILE A 53 1.30 -4.59 -1.46
C ILE A 53 1.15 -3.20 -2.09
N ALA A 54 1.29 -2.13 -1.29
CA ALA A 54 1.19 -0.76 -1.77
C ALA A 54 2.19 -0.44 -2.90
N ILE A 55 3.44 -0.88 -2.77
CA ILE A 55 4.48 -0.64 -3.79
C ILE A 55 4.20 -1.45 -5.07
N ASN A 56 3.76 -2.70 -4.95
CA ASN A 56 3.42 -3.53 -6.10
C ASN A 56 2.24 -2.93 -6.89
N SER A 57 1.19 -2.48 -6.18
CA SER A 57 0.04 -1.79 -6.77
C SER A 57 0.46 -0.48 -7.45
N ALA A 58 1.28 0.33 -6.77
CA ALA A 58 1.82 1.57 -7.33
C ALA A 58 2.66 1.30 -8.60
N LYS A 59 3.49 0.25 -8.61
CA LYS A 59 4.28 -0.13 -9.78
C LYS A 59 3.37 -0.53 -10.94
N LYS A 60 2.30 -1.29 -10.67
CA LYS A 60 1.30 -1.67 -11.69
C LYS A 60 0.52 -0.49 -12.24
N TYR A 61 0.21 0.51 -11.41
CA TYR A 61 -0.41 1.75 -11.86
C TYR A 61 0.50 2.53 -12.82
N LEU A 62 1.80 2.61 -12.50
CA LEU A 62 2.80 3.30 -13.35
C LEU A 62 3.15 2.52 -14.62
N ASP A 63 3.20 1.18 -14.53
CA ASP A 63 3.51 0.28 -15.62
C ASP A 63 2.57 -0.94 -15.57
N PRO A 64 1.47 -0.91 -16.34
CA PRO A 64 0.50 -2.01 -16.37
C PRO A 64 1.10 -3.36 -16.80
N LYS A 65 2.25 -3.36 -17.49
CA LYS A 65 2.96 -4.56 -17.96
C LYS A 65 3.94 -5.13 -16.93
N ALA A 66 4.22 -4.42 -15.84
CA ALA A 66 5.10 -4.91 -14.78
C ALA A 66 4.60 -6.25 -14.20
N ALA A 67 5.48 -7.03 -13.58
CA ALA A 67 5.02 -8.18 -12.80
C ALA A 67 4.08 -7.73 -11.65
N PRO A 68 3.14 -8.57 -11.21
CA PRO A 68 2.26 -8.22 -10.07
C PRO A 68 3.02 -8.10 -8.75
N GLU A 69 4.16 -8.80 -8.62
CA GLU A 69 4.95 -8.82 -7.39
C GLU A 69 6.45 -8.81 -7.73
N ALA A 70 7.26 -8.30 -6.81
CA ALA A 70 8.71 -8.31 -6.91
C ALA A 70 9.30 -9.74 -6.80
N MET A 71 10.48 -9.92 -7.38
CA MET A 71 11.23 -11.18 -7.28
C MET A 71 11.70 -11.44 -5.84
N VAL A 72 11.73 -12.72 -5.44
CA VAL A 72 12.27 -13.15 -4.14
C VAL A 72 13.73 -12.74 -3.98
N SER A 73 14.06 -12.15 -2.82
CA SER A 73 15.33 -11.46 -2.58
C SER A 73 16.56 -12.33 -2.80
N THR A 74 16.51 -13.62 -2.44
CA THR A 74 17.62 -14.59 -2.60
C THR A 74 17.99 -14.91 -4.05
N HIS A 75 17.17 -14.49 -5.02
CA HIS A 75 17.41 -14.67 -6.46
C HIS A 75 17.47 -13.32 -7.19
N HIS A 76 17.41 -12.21 -6.46
CA HIS A 76 17.34 -10.89 -7.06
C HIS A 76 18.75 -10.45 -7.49
N GLU A 77 18.95 -10.32 -8.81
CA GLU A 77 20.24 -9.97 -9.43
C GLU A 77 20.94 -8.76 -8.81
N HIS A 78 20.18 -7.73 -8.39
CA HIS A 78 20.76 -6.54 -7.76
C HIS A 78 21.17 -6.72 -6.28
N PHE A 79 20.74 -7.78 -5.60
CA PHE A 79 21.07 -8.04 -4.19
C PHE A 79 22.17 -9.09 -4.00
N MET A 80 22.62 -9.72 -5.10
CA MET A 80 23.58 -10.82 -5.07
C MET A 80 25.03 -10.38 -5.38
N ASN A 81 25.29 -9.07 -5.41
CA ASN A 81 26.61 -8.47 -5.63
C ASN A 81 27.14 -7.78 -4.37
#